data_AF-A0A9E0MZ89-F1
#
_entry.id   AF-A0A9E0MZ89-F1
#
_cell.length_a   1.000
_cell.length_b   1.000
_cell.length_c   1.000
_cell.angle_alpha   90.00
_cell.angle_beta   90.00
_cell.angle_gamma   90.00
#
_symmetry.space_group_name_H-M   'P 1'
#
loop_
_entity.id
_entity.type
_entity.pdbx_description
1 polymer ?
#
loop_
_entity_poly.entity_id
_entity_poly.type
_entity_poly.pdbx_seq_one_letter_code
_entity_poly.pdbx_strand_id
1 'polypeptide(L)'
;MAPFLSFTAEEAWKIFNAGHGQTETIFTETYWDFLEADKDTELLAKWSRIRAFREEVNRQIEEVRTRGEVGASLQANLFVTINADDARLLADLRSLGDDLKFVLIVSSVELAEGHSTQIEVNPSKAVKCERCWHYRDDVGVNPEHPTICGRCDSNLHGDGEHREHA
;
A
#
# COMPACT_ATOMS: atom_id res chain seq x y z
N MET A 1 6.08 24.14 5.17
CA MET A 1 4.67 24.60 5.02
C MET A 1 4.40 25.91 5.74
N ALA A 2 4.87 26.09 6.98
CA ALA A 2 4.57 27.27 7.82
C ALA A 2 4.76 28.66 7.15
N PRO A 3 5.81 28.91 6.33
CA PRO A 3 5.97 30.24 5.71
C PRO A 3 4.94 30.57 4.62
N PHE A 4 4.26 29.56 4.06
CA PHE A 4 3.33 29.74 2.94
C PHE A 4 1.87 29.57 3.38
N LEU A 5 1.61 28.59 4.26
CA LEU A 5 0.29 28.27 4.80
C LEU A 5 0.26 28.52 6.31
N SER A 6 0.57 29.75 6.72
CA SER A 6 0.86 30.12 8.11
C SER A 6 -0.26 29.74 9.07
N PHE A 7 -1.50 30.14 8.79
CA PHE A 7 -2.65 29.83 9.65
C PHE A 7 -2.92 28.32 9.73
N THR A 8 -2.93 27.63 8.59
CA THR A 8 -3.15 26.16 8.55
C THR A 8 -2.04 25.41 9.29
N ALA A 9 -0.79 25.84 9.13
CA ALA A 9 0.34 25.22 9.81
C ALA A 9 0.29 25.45 11.33
N GLU A 10 -0.10 26.64 11.79
CA GLU A 10 -0.27 26.97 13.20
C GLU A 10 -1.43 26.20 13.84
N GLU A 11 -2.56 26.05 13.14
CA GLU A 11 -3.68 25.24 13.61
C GLU A 11 -3.32 23.75 13.70
N ALA A 12 -2.64 23.21 12.68
CA ALA A 12 -2.15 21.84 12.69
C ALA A 12 -1.12 21.61 13.81
N TRP A 13 -0.23 22.58 14.04
CA TRP A 13 0.80 22.50 15.08
C TRP A 13 0.22 22.24 16.46
N LYS A 14 -0.90 22.90 16.82
CA LYS A 14 -1.58 22.68 18.10
C LYS A 14 -2.03 21.24 18.33
N ILE A 15 -2.29 20.50 17.25
CA ILE A 15 -2.67 19.08 17.30
C ILE A 15 -1.42 18.20 17.36
N PHE A 16 -0.45 18.44 16.48
CA PHE A 16 0.71 17.55 16.32
C PHE A 16 1.81 17.76 17.36
N ASN A 17 1.91 18.94 17.96
CA ASN A 17 2.89 19.25 18.99
C ASN A 17 2.50 18.70 20.38
N ALA A 18 1.26 18.25 20.56
CA ALA A 18 0.78 17.72 21.83
C ALA A 18 1.56 16.44 22.21
N GLY A 19 2.54 16.56 23.10
CA GLY A 19 3.33 15.43 23.63
C GLY A 19 4.84 15.51 23.39
N HIS A 20 5.34 16.48 22.62
CA HIS A 20 6.77 16.56 22.27
C HIS A 20 7.56 17.67 22.99
N GLY A 21 6.95 18.38 23.93
CA GLY A 21 7.64 19.39 24.74
C GLY A 21 8.19 20.58 23.93
N GLN A 22 7.71 20.77 22.70
CA GLN A 22 8.11 21.85 21.80
C GLN A 22 7.10 23.01 21.85
N THR A 23 7.47 24.14 21.24
CA THR A 23 6.91 25.47 21.50
C THR A 23 5.42 25.62 21.17
N GLU A 24 4.76 26.61 21.77
CA GLU A 24 3.32 26.84 21.60
C GLU A 24 2.91 27.14 20.15
N THR A 25 3.83 27.66 19.33
CA THR A 25 3.58 28.07 17.95
C THR A 25 4.65 27.55 17.01
N ILE A 26 4.25 27.13 15.81
CA ILE A 26 5.20 26.66 14.79
C ILE A 26 6.13 27.77 14.30
N PHE A 27 5.78 29.03 14.53
CA PHE A 27 6.56 30.18 14.06
C PHE A 27 7.85 30.40 14.87
N THR A 28 8.01 29.73 16.00
CA THR A 28 9.25 29.74 16.79
C THR A 28 10.16 28.55 16.52
N GLU A 29 9.69 27.57 15.75
CA GLU A 29 10.48 26.39 15.40
C GLU A 29 11.40 26.65 14.20
N THR A 30 12.50 25.90 14.14
CA THR A 30 13.38 25.85 12.97
C THR A 30 12.95 24.75 12.02
N TYR A 31 13.45 24.82 10.78
CA TYR A 31 13.31 23.68 9.86
C TYR A 31 13.92 22.43 10.47
N TRP A 32 13.28 21.29 10.19
CA TRP A 32 13.86 19.99 10.49
C TRP A 32 15.17 19.84 9.73
N ASP A 33 16.22 19.39 10.44
CA ASP A 33 17.51 19.11 9.84
C ASP A 33 17.54 17.66 9.34
N PHE A 34 17.58 17.48 8.03
CA PHE A 34 17.69 16.17 7.39
C PHE A 34 19.16 15.88 7.13
N LEU A 35 19.78 15.04 7.96
CA LEU A 35 21.20 14.74 7.83
C LEU A 35 21.44 13.87 6.59
N GLU A 36 22.57 14.03 5.91
CA GLU A 36 22.93 13.16 4.78
C GLU A 36 23.06 11.68 5.18
N ALA A 37 23.42 11.42 6.44
CA ALA A 37 23.45 10.07 7.00
C ALA A 37 22.05 9.40 7.06
N ASP A 38 20.97 10.19 7.02
CA ASP A 38 19.60 9.70 7.04
C ASP A 38 19.09 9.32 5.63
N LYS A 39 19.87 9.60 4.58
CA LYS A 39 19.51 9.29 3.20
C LYS A 39 19.99 7.91 2.79
N ASP A 40 19.14 6.92 2.96
CA ASP A 40 19.35 5.60 2.38
C ASP A 40 19.09 5.62 0.86
N THR A 41 20.16 5.79 0.08
CA THR A 41 20.08 5.87 -1.38
C THR A 41 19.56 4.59 -2.03
N GLU A 42 19.82 3.42 -1.44
CA GLU A 42 19.32 2.15 -1.99
C GLU A 42 17.83 1.99 -1.68
N LEU A 43 17.39 2.36 -0.48
CA LEU A 43 15.97 2.40 -0.13
C LEU A 43 15.20 3.34 -1.07
N LEU A 44 15.74 4.53 -1.35
CA LEU A 44 15.15 5.48 -2.29
C LEU A 44 15.09 4.92 -3.72
N ALA A 45 16.13 4.22 -4.17
CA ALA A 45 16.16 3.58 -5.48
C ALA A 45 15.13 2.43 -5.58
N LYS A 46 15.08 1.56 -4.57
CA LYS A 46 14.08 0.49 -4.42
C LYS A 46 12.66 1.04 -4.54
N TRP A 47 12.31 2.02 -3.71
CA TRP A 47 10.96 2.59 -3.74
C TRP A 47 10.66 3.37 -5.02
N SER A 48 11.66 3.89 -5.71
CA SER A 48 11.46 4.50 -7.03
C SER A 48 11.09 3.46 -8.09
N ARG A 49 11.73 2.28 -8.09
CA ARG A 49 11.36 1.15 -8.96
C ARG A 49 9.96 0.62 -8.65
N ILE A 50 9.65 0.42 -7.37
CA ILE A 50 8.32 -0.05 -6.92
C ILE A 50 7.22 0.94 -7.33
N ARG A 51 7.45 2.26 -7.18
CA ARG A 51 6.48 3.28 -7.62
C ARG A 51 6.26 3.27 -9.13
N ALA A 52 7.32 3.18 -9.92
CA ALA A 52 7.21 3.08 -11.38
C ALA A 52 6.43 1.83 -11.80
N PHE A 53 6.68 0.69 -11.16
CA PHE A 53 5.91 -0.53 -11.39
C PHE A 53 4.43 -0.36 -11.00
N ARG A 54 4.15 0.30 -9.86
CA ARG A 54 2.78 0.60 -9.42
C ARG A 54 2.03 1.50 -10.42
N GLU A 55 2.71 2.44 -11.06
CA GLU A 55 2.12 3.27 -12.11
C GLU A 55 1.66 2.42 -13.31
N GLU A 56 2.47 1.46 -13.74
CA GLU A 56 2.11 0.53 -14.80
C GLU A 56 0.94 -0.38 -14.39
N VAL A 57 0.94 -0.92 -13.17
CA VAL A 57 -0.19 -1.69 -12.63
C VAL A 57 -1.49 -0.86 -12.63
N ASN A 58 -1.42 0.41 -12.19
CA ASN A 58 -2.57 1.30 -12.20
C ASN A 58 -3.10 1.55 -13.62
N ARG A 59 -2.20 1.68 -14.60
CA ARG A 59 -2.56 1.82 -16.01
C ARG A 59 -3.34 0.60 -16.51
N GLN A 60 -2.85 -0.61 -16.21
CA GLN A 60 -3.53 -1.86 -16.58
C GLN A 60 -4.89 -2.01 -15.89
N ILE A 61 -4.99 -1.64 -14.61
CA ILE A 61 -6.28 -1.64 -13.88
C ILE A 61 -7.27 -0.66 -14.52
N GLU A 62 -6.80 0.50 -14.99
CA GLU A 62 -7.66 1.47 -15.66
C GLU A 62 -8.21 0.93 -17.00
N GLU A 63 -7.42 0.18 -17.75
CA GLU A 63 -7.91 -0.51 -18.96
C GLU A 63 -9.03 -1.51 -18.64
N VAL A 64 -8.96 -2.21 -17.51
CA VAL A 64 -10.04 -3.10 -17.04
C VAL A 64 -11.24 -2.31 -16.53
N ARG A 65 -11.00 -1.21 -15.82
CA ARG A 65 -12.03 -0.31 -15.27
C ARG A 65 -12.87 0.33 -16.37
N THR A 66 -12.24 0.78 -17.45
CA THR A 66 -12.94 1.40 -18.60
C THR A 66 -13.86 0.43 -19.34
N ARG A 67 -13.62 -0.89 -19.22
CA ARG A 67 -14.53 -1.93 -19.71
C ARG A 67 -15.69 -2.26 -18.74
N GLY A 68 -15.70 -1.63 -17.56
CA GLY A 68 -16.73 -1.84 -16.53
C GLY A 68 -16.57 -3.12 -15.72
N GLU A 69 -15.43 -3.81 -15.84
CA GLU A 69 -15.18 -5.09 -15.17
C GLU A 69 -14.75 -4.91 -13.71
N VAL A 70 -14.14 -3.76 -13.38
CA VAL A 70 -13.83 -3.35 -12.00
C VAL A 70 -14.22 -1.88 -11.80
N GLY A 71 -14.67 -1.54 -10.60
CA GLY A 71 -14.83 -0.17 -10.12
C GLY A 71 -13.62 0.27 -9.29
N ALA A 72 -13.35 -0.40 -8.17
CA ALA A 72 -12.21 -0.09 -7.30
C ALA A 72 -11.03 -1.03 -7.55
N SER A 73 -9.79 -0.56 -7.36
CA SER A 73 -8.58 -1.40 -7.55
C SER A 73 -8.56 -2.63 -6.64
N LEU A 74 -9.16 -2.56 -5.45
CA LEU A 74 -9.34 -3.72 -4.57
C LEU A 74 -10.19 -4.84 -5.18
N GLN A 75 -10.94 -4.59 -6.25
CA GLN A 75 -11.66 -5.64 -6.97
C GLN A 75 -10.75 -6.44 -7.90
N ALA A 76 -9.48 -6.05 -8.08
CA ALA A 76 -8.55 -6.75 -8.94
C ALA A 76 -7.68 -7.75 -8.16
N ASN A 77 -7.38 -8.86 -8.83
CA ASN A 77 -6.35 -9.82 -8.52
C ASN A 77 -5.29 -9.74 -9.63
N LEU A 78 -4.02 -9.67 -9.27
CA LEU A 78 -2.93 -9.53 -10.23
C LEU A 78 -2.17 -10.84 -10.39
N PHE A 79 -1.90 -11.21 -11.63
CA PHE A 79 -0.85 -12.18 -11.96
C PHE A 79 0.25 -11.42 -12.70
N VAL A 80 1.41 -11.34 -12.08
CA VAL A 80 2.54 -10.52 -12.55
C VAL A 80 3.69 -11.44 -12.88
N THR A 81 4.12 -11.42 -14.13
CA THR A 81 5.40 -11.99 -14.54
C THR A 81 6.40 -10.88 -14.69
N ILE A 82 7.58 -10.99 -14.08
CA ILE A 82 8.69 -10.05 -14.29
C ILE A 82 9.74 -10.73 -15.17
N ASN A 83 10.29 -9.99 -16.13
CA ASN A 83 11.43 -10.47 -16.91
C ASN A 83 12.61 -10.81 -15.97
N ALA A 84 13.20 -11.99 -16.14
CA ALA A 84 14.39 -12.42 -15.40
C ALA A 84 15.58 -11.45 -15.50
N ASP A 85 15.68 -10.70 -16.61
CA ASP A 85 16.71 -9.66 -16.79
C ASP A 85 16.50 -8.46 -15.85
N ASP A 86 15.28 -8.24 -15.33
CA ASP A 86 14.96 -7.22 -14.33
C ASP A 86 14.99 -7.79 -12.90
N ALA A 87 16.11 -8.43 -12.57
CA ALA A 87 16.33 -9.08 -11.28
C ALA A 87 16.16 -8.13 -10.08
N ARG A 88 16.42 -6.83 -10.26
CA ARG A 88 16.27 -5.82 -9.21
C ARG A 88 14.82 -5.53 -8.89
N LEU A 89 13.98 -5.29 -9.90
CA LEU A 89 12.55 -5.10 -9.66
C LEU A 89 11.94 -6.37 -9.05
N LEU A 90 12.28 -7.54 -9.58
CA LEU A 90 11.77 -8.81 -9.05
C LEU A 90 12.16 -9.01 -7.58
N ALA A 91 13.41 -8.74 -7.20
CA ALA A 91 13.87 -8.82 -5.81
C ALA A 91 13.13 -7.82 -4.92
N ASP A 92 12.95 -6.57 -5.38
CA ASP A 92 12.24 -5.54 -4.62
C ASP A 92 10.77 -5.91 -4.37
N LEU A 93 10.07 -6.44 -5.39
CA LEU A 93 8.68 -6.88 -5.25
C LEU A 93 8.57 -8.13 -4.35
N ARG A 94 9.46 -9.12 -4.52
CA ARG A 94 9.50 -10.31 -3.66
C ARG A 94 9.78 -9.95 -2.20
N SER A 95 10.60 -8.92 -1.96
CA SER A 95 10.94 -8.47 -0.61
C SER A 95 9.77 -7.91 0.20
N LEU A 96 8.62 -7.63 -0.43
CA LEU A 96 7.40 -7.19 0.24
C LEU A 96 6.45 -8.34 0.60
N GLY A 97 6.68 -9.55 0.08
CA GLY A 97 5.83 -10.71 0.33
C GLY A 97 4.34 -10.43 0.10
N ASP A 98 3.50 -10.85 1.04
CA ASP A 98 2.05 -10.64 1.00
C ASP A 98 1.64 -9.16 1.19
N ASP A 99 2.52 -8.31 1.74
CA ASP A 99 2.27 -6.88 1.89
C ASP A 99 2.29 -6.13 0.53
N LEU A 100 2.80 -6.76 -0.55
CA LEU A 100 2.83 -6.17 -1.89
C LEU A 100 1.43 -5.72 -2.37
N LYS A 101 0.37 -6.48 -2.03
CA LYS A 101 -1.00 -6.13 -2.39
C LYS A 101 -1.46 -4.81 -1.76
N PHE A 102 -0.92 -4.41 -0.61
CA PHE A 102 -1.21 -3.12 0.01
C PHE A 102 -0.50 -1.97 -0.72
N VAL A 103 0.71 -2.20 -1.20
CA VAL A 103 1.42 -1.21 -2.02
C VAL A 103 0.68 -0.97 -3.35
N LEU A 104 0.17 -2.05 -3.96
CA LEU A 104 -0.55 -1.99 -5.23
C LEU A 104 -2.05 -1.68 -5.09
N ILE A 105 -2.62 -1.74 -3.87
CA ILE A 105 -4.04 -1.50 -3.57
C ILE A 105 -4.94 -2.47 -4.35
N VAL A 106 -4.63 -3.76 -4.28
CA VAL A 106 -5.37 -4.87 -4.92
C VAL A 106 -5.68 -5.97 -3.90
N SER A 107 -6.50 -6.96 -4.27
CA SER A 107 -6.89 -8.04 -3.36
C SER A 107 -5.90 -9.19 -3.27
N SER A 108 -5.23 -9.50 -4.37
CA SER A 108 -4.13 -10.46 -4.40
C SER A 108 -3.11 -10.10 -5.48
N VAL A 109 -1.88 -10.58 -5.27
CA VAL A 109 -0.80 -10.49 -6.24
C VAL A 109 -0.09 -11.84 -6.25
N GLU A 110 -0.03 -12.46 -7.41
CA GLU A 110 0.83 -13.60 -7.67
C GLU A 110 2.00 -13.13 -8.53
N LEU A 111 3.22 -13.35 -8.04
CA LEU A 111 4.44 -12.88 -8.68
C LEU A 111 5.24 -14.07 -9.21
N ALA A 112 5.53 -14.05 -10.50
CA ALA A 112 6.33 -15.04 -11.20
C ALA A 112 7.51 -14.39 -11.92
N GLU A 113 8.48 -15.22 -12.26
CA GLU A 113 9.64 -14.86 -13.09
C GLU A 113 9.48 -15.50 -14.46
N GLY A 114 9.83 -14.77 -15.53
CA GLY A 114 9.68 -15.27 -16.89
C GLY A 114 10.53 -14.51 -17.92
N HIS A 115 10.23 -14.73 -19.20
CA HIS A 115 11.01 -14.15 -20.30
C HIS A 115 10.67 -12.69 -20.63
N SER A 116 9.54 -12.19 -20.14
CA SER A 116 9.05 -10.84 -20.40
C SER A 116 8.20 -10.35 -19.24
N THR A 117 8.23 -9.05 -18.96
CA THR A 117 7.35 -8.45 -17.96
C THR A 117 5.90 -8.36 -18.48
N GLN A 118 4.96 -8.94 -17.75
CA GLN A 118 3.53 -8.95 -18.05
C GLN A 118 2.72 -8.75 -16.77
N ILE A 119 1.66 -7.95 -16.85
CA ILE A 119 0.75 -7.69 -15.73
C ILE A 119 -0.65 -8.03 -16.20
N GLU A 120 -1.20 -9.10 -15.65
CA GLU A 120 -2.57 -9.52 -15.90
C GLU A 120 -3.47 -9.06 -14.76
N VAL A 121 -4.53 -8.34 -15.10
CA VAL A 121 -5.51 -7.82 -14.14
C VAL A 121 -6.80 -8.62 -14.30
N ASN A 122 -7.18 -9.35 -13.26
CA ASN A 122 -8.38 -10.17 -13.25
C ASN A 122 -9.37 -9.64 -12.20
N PRO A 123 -10.64 -9.38 -12.56
CA PRO A 123 -11.67 -9.11 -11.57
C PRO A 123 -11.80 -10.28 -10.58
N SER A 124 -11.79 -9.97 -9.29
CA SER A 124 -11.92 -10.96 -8.23
C SER A 124 -13.33 -11.52 -8.21
N LYS A 125 -13.43 -12.84 -8.09
CA LYS A 125 -14.71 -13.57 -7.91
C LYS A 125 -15.05 -13.77 -6.44
N ALA A 126 -14.15 -13.40 -5.54
CA ALA A 126 -14.33 -13.55 -4.11
C ALA A 126 -15.34 -12.52 -3.56
N VAL A 127 -15.72 -12.67 -2.30
CA VAL A 127 -16.65 -11.73 -1.66
C VAL A 127 -15.86 -10.58 -1.03
N LYS A 128 -16.42 -9.36 -1.13
CA LYS A 128 -15.85 -8.17 -0.48
C LYS A 128 -15.98 -8.29 1.04
N CYS A 129 -14.87 -8.16 1.75
CA CYS A 129 -14.88 -7.94 3.20
C CYS A 129 -15.37 -6.53 3.53
N GLU A 130 -16.38 -6.39 4.39
CA GLU A 130 -16.96 -5.08 4.72
C GLU A 130 -16.06 -4.18 5.57
N ARG A 131 -15.06 -4.75 6.25
CA ARG A 131 -14.11 -4.02 7.10
C ARG A 131 -12.89 -3.51 6.34
N CYS A 132 -12.17 -4.36 5.62
CA CYS A 132 -10.95 -3.96 4.92
C CYS A 132 -11.13 -3.74 3.41
N TRP A 133 -12.31 -4.05 2.87
CA TRP A 133 -12.68 -3.91 1.46
C TRP A 133 -11.89 -4.77 0.45
N HIS A 134 -10.97 -5.61 0.91
CA HIS A 134 -10.38 -6.65 0.07
C HIS A 134 -11.42 -7.74 -0.23
N TYR A 135 -11.28 -8.32 -1.42
CA TYR A 135 -12.06 -9.45 -1.92
C TYR A 135 -11.32 -10.73 -1.56
N ARG A 136 -11.93 -11.56 -0.71
CA ARG A 136 -11.26 -12.72 -0.13
C ARG A 136 -12.19 -13.91 -0.05
N ASP A 137 -11.67 -15.09 -0.35
CA ASP A 137 -12.46 -16.34 -0.39
C ASP A 137 -12.90 -16.81 1.01
N ASP A 138 -12.25 -16.30 2.06
CA ASP A 138 -12.54 -16.62 3.46
C ASP A 138 -13.61 -15.72 4.10
N VAL A 139 -14.20 -14.78 3.35
CA VAL A 139 -15.36 -14.01 3.84
C VAL A 139 -16.56 -14.96 3.98
N GLY A 140 -17.19 -14.96 5.15
CA GLY A 140 -18.33 -15.82 5.46
C GLY A 140 -17.97 -17.18 6.05
N VAL A 141 -16.68 -17.50 6.19
CA VAL A 141 -16.23 -18.73 6.85
C VAL A 141 -16.55 -18.73 8.34
N ASN A 142 -16.41 -17.58 9.03
CA ASN A 142 -16.82 -17.43 10.43
C ASN A 142 -18.32 -17.04 10.49
N PRO A 143 -19.20 -17.90 11.03
CA PRO A 143 -20.63 -17.59 11.14
C PRO A 143 -20.96 -16.43 12.09
N GLU A 144 -20.11 -16.15 13.08
CA GLU A 144 -20.29 -15.01 13.99
C GLU A 144 -19.97 -13.68 13.31
N HIS A 145 -19.12 -13.71 12.28
CA HIS A 145 -18.70 -12.55 11.52
C HIS A 145 -18.79 -12.79 9.99
N PRO A 146 -20.01 -12.96 9.45
CA PRO A 146 -20.22 -13.50 8.11
C PRO A 146 -19.82 -12.55 6.96
N THR A 147 -19.57 -11.26 7.26
CA THR A 147 -19.25 -10.25 6.24
C THR A 147 -17.78 -9.81 6.24
N ILE A 148 -16.94 -10.41 7.07
CA ILE A 148 -15.50 -10.09 7.14
C ILE A 148 -14.62 -11.31 6.86
N CYS A 149 -13.40 -11.04 6.37
CA CYS A 149 -12.39 -12.07 6.14
C CYS A 149 -11.70 -12.47 7.45
N GLY A 150 -11.03 -13.63 7.46
CA GLY A 150 -10.34 -14.16 8.64
C GLY A 150 -9.24 -13.23 9.16
N ARG A 151 -8.60 -12.46 8.28
CA ARG A 151 -7.65 -11.40 8.67
C ARG A 151 -8.31 -10.33 9.54
N CYS A 152 -9.49 -9.87 9.13
CA CYS A 152 -10.23 -8.85 9.87
C CYS A 152 -10.78 -9.37 11.19
N ASP A 153 -11.23 -10.62 11.18
CA ASP A 153 -11.69 -11.34 12.36
C ASP A 153 -10.56 -11.48 13.39
N SER A 154 -9.40 -12.01 12.98
CA SER A 154 -8.22 -12.11 13.84
C SER A 154 -7.78 -10.75 14.40
N ASN A 155 -7.82 -9.69 13.59
CA ASN A 155 -7.50 -8.33 14.05
C ASN A 155 -8.48 -7.75 15.09
N LEU A 156 -9.71 -8.26 15.19
CA LEU A 156 -10.69 -7.80 16.16
C LEU A 156 -10.78 -8.71 17.39
N HIS A 157 -10.54 -10.01 17.20
CA HIS A 157 -10.91 -11.03 18.17
C HIS A 157 -9.80 -12.06 18.46
N GLY A 158 -8.67 -12.00 17.74
CA GLY A 158 -7.53 -12.90 17.89
C GLY A 158 -6.20 -12.17 18.07
N ASP A 159 -5.11 -12.80 17.62
CA ASP A 159 -3.74 -12.29 17.77
C ASP A 159 -3.40 -11.15 16.79
N GLY A 160 -4.26 -10.91 15.79
CA GLY A 160 -4.02 -9.95 14.72
C GLY A 160 -3.18 -10.49 13.57
N GLU A 161 -3.10 -9.71 12.50
CA GLU A 161 -2.28 -10.02 11.34
C GLU A 161 -0.81 -9.65 11.59
N HIS A 162 0.10 -10.57 11.28
CA HIS A 162 1.53 -10.28 11.29
C HIS A 162 1.89 -9.47 10.03
N ARG A 163 2.49 -8.30 10.21
CA ARG A 163 2.96 -7.46 9.10
C ARG A 163 4.44 -7.17 9.28
N GLU A 164 5.23 -7.56 8.29
CA GLU A 164 6.70 -7.38 8.33
C GLU A 164 7.12 -5.99 7.87
N HIS A 165 6.28 -5.30 7.10
CA HIS A 165 6.60 -3.99 6.49
C HIS A 165 5.60 -2.88 6.82
N ALA A 166 4.79 -3.06 7.88
CA ALA A 166 3.78 -2.08 8.32
C ALA A 166 4.34 -0.93 9.16
#